data_AF-T5KFP5-F1
#
_entry.id   AF-T5KFP5-F1
#
_cell.length_a   1.000
_cell.length_b   1.000
_cell.length_c   1.000
_cell.angle_alpha   90.00
_cell.angle_beta   90.00
_cell.angle_gamma   90.00
#
_symmetry.space_group_name_H-M   'P 1'
#
loop_
_entity.id
_entity.type
_entity.pdbx_description
1 polymer ?
#
loop_
_entity_poly.entity_id
_entity_poly.type
_entity_poly.pdbx_seq_one_letter_code
_entity_poly.pdbx_strand_id
1 'polypeptide(L)'
;MRDAIDSRKELWRSFINVVIALNPRAVIMENVPDMAIGDDLMVIREIAELLECAGYIVDYRLLDAWRHGVPQHRKRFILQARADSMPPTWPILNEKRSTVRDAIEDLPALNSTTGARELPYTGRPLRSLAKELRGHAAGGLVHDHMTRPVRDDDRQAFELMSSSTLYSDLPDHLKRYRSDTFNDKYKRLDWDDLSRTITAHIAKDGYWYIHPSEHRTLTVREAARIQTFPDSFRFAGSRSDAFRQIGNAVPPILGRAVAETIRPSDGAERVSRPQTSEIRRGLVSWATDRRRIAWWLFPGPEMTALAAAFAALLDVHQLLPAQAEATMAPFRGARRITERVVARVEATTFTPARKTAVHQAIAKLQGDRDVDEAITKGGLLRPSQQAVFRMLRGRDQLLTSERIAAVVCAILDLPEQQRGQGTDIKVALAQLVGAGTDAPLRMAAVRALSKQEARSIVPAGLSGADKKVDKPS
;
A
#
# COMPACT_ATOMS: atom_id res chain seq x y z
N MET A 1 -18.40 -21.31 0.86
CA MET A 1 -17.47 -21.47 1.99
C MET A 1 -16.07 -21.37 1.42
N ARG A 2 -15.27 -20.35 1.78
CA ARG A 2 -13.87 -20.27 1.32
C ARG A 2 -13.06 -21.25 2.18
N ASP A 3 -12.23 -22.08 1.56
CA ASP A 3 -11.36 -23.01 2.29
C ASP A 3 -10.46 -22.24 3.27
N ALA A 4 -10.23 -22.85 4.44
CA ALA A 4 -9.43 -22.27 5.51
C ALA A 4 -7.96 -22.05 5.12
N ILE A 5 -7.49 -22.74 4.08
CA ILE A 5 -6.15 -22.60 3.48
C ILE A 5 -6.35 -22.41 1.97
N ASP A 6 -6.23 -21.17 1.51
CA ASP A 6 -6.32 -20.84 0.09
C ASP A 6 -4.92 -20.88 -0.53
N SER A 7 -4.58 -21.98 -1.20
CA SER A 7 -3.28 -22.18 -1.87
C SER A 7 -2.96 -21.11 -2.91
N ARG A 8 -3.96 -20.35 -3.39
CA ARG A 8 -3.74 -19.21 -4.30
C ARG A 8 -3.01 -18.05 -3.62
N LYS A 9 -3.09 -17.94 -2.29
CA LYS A 9 -2.30 -16.97 -1.51
C LYS A 9 -0.80 -17.22 -1.60
N GLU A 10 -0.38 -18.37 -2.14
CA GLU A 10 1.02 -18.77 -2.27
C GLU A 10 1.57 -18.67 -3.70
N LEU A 11 0.78 -18.18 -4.66
CA LEU A 11 1.24 -18.00 -6.05
C LEU A 11 2.44 -17.06 -6.18
N TRP A 12 2.61 -16.14 -5.22
CA TRP A 12 3.80 -15.28 -5.17
C TRP A 12 5.08 -16.11 -4.99
N ARG A 13 5.07 -17.22 -4.23
CA ARG A 13 6.23 -18.12 -4.09
C ARG A 13 6.61 -18.74 -5.43
N SER A 14 5.60 -19.17 -6.19
CA SER A 14 5.82 -19.72 -7.53
C SER A 14 6.42 -18.67 -8.47
N PHE A 15 5.93 -17.43 -8.43
CA PHE A 15 6.49 -16.32 -9.19
C PHE A 15 7.96 -16.07 -8.83
N ILE A 16 8.30 -16.01 -7.54
CA ILE A 16 9.68 -15.79 -7.09
C ILE A 16 10.59 -16.96 -7.44
N ASN A 17 10.12 -18.21 -7.34
CA ASN A 17 10.88 -19.37 -7.78
C ASN A 17 11.25 -19.28 -9.27
N VAL A 18 10.32 -18.85 -10.12
CA VAL A 18 10.59 -18.62 -11.55
C VAL A 18 11.60 -17.50 -11.75
N VAL A 19 11.47 -16.39 -11.01
CA VAL A 19 12.42 -15.27 -11.07
C VAL A 19 13.82 -15.72 -10.69
N ILE A 20 13.98 -16.40 -9.56
CA ILE A 20 15.29 -16.89 -9.09
C ILE A 20 15.89 -17.89 -10.09
N ALA A 21 15.08 -18.79 -10.64
CA ALA A 21 15.54 -19.78 -11.61
C ALA A 21 15.98 -19.16 -12.95
N LEU A 22 15.26 -18.14 -13.44
CA LEU A 22 15.55 -17.48 -14.71
C LEU A 22 16.60 -16.37 -14.59
N ASN A 23 16.79 -15.81 -13.39
CA ASN A 23 17.66 -14.68 -13.10
C ASN A 23 17.54 -13.52 -14.13
N PRO A 24 16.33 -12.99 -14.39
CA PRO A 24 16.13 -11.93 -15.37
C PRO A 24 16.84 -10.63 -14.94
N ARG A 25 17.22 -9.80 -15.93
CA ARG A 25 17.83 -8.47 -15.70
C ARG A 25 16.98 -7.57 -14.80
N ALA A 26 15.67 -7.59 -15.02
CA ALA A 26 14.71 -6.79 -14.27
C ALA A 26 13.40 -7.56 -14.09
N VAL A 27 12.72 -7.29 -12.98
CA VAL A 27 11.44 -7.89 -12.59
C VAL A 27 10.48 -6.77 -12.25
N ILE A 28 9.26 -6.87 -12.77
CA ILE A 28 8.12 -6.09 -12.31
C ILE A 28 7.09 -7.06 -11.77
N MET A 29 6.62 -6.82 -10.56
CA MET A 29 5.49 -7.51 -9.98
C MET A 29 4.39 -6.50 -9.69
N GLU A 30 3.19 -6.74 -10.23
CA GLU A 30 2.01 -5.94 -9.96
C GLU A 30 1.06 -6.70 -9.02
N ASN A 31 0.38 -5.95 -8.15
CA ASN A 31 -0.73 -6.46 -7.37
C ASN A 31 -1.73 -5.40 -6.91
N VAL A 32 -2.85 -5.87 -6.37
CA VAL A 32 -3.82 -5.03 -5.68
C VAL A 32 -3.27 -4.53 -4.33
N PRO A 33 -3.66 -3.33 -3.87
CA PRO A 33 -3.18 -2.77 -2.61
C PRO A 33 -3.49 -3.68 -1.41
N ASP A 34 -4.67 -4.31 -1.37
CA ASP A 34 -5.12 -5.12 -0.23
C ASP A 34 -4.22 -6.35 0.01
N MET A 35 -3.74 -6.99 -1.07
CA MET A 35 -2.81 -8.11 -0.96
C MET A 35 -1.44 -7.62 -0.44
N ALA A 36 -1.06 -6.39 -0.79
CA ALA A 36 0.20 -5.81 -0.36
C ALA A 36 0.14 -5.27 1.08
N ILE A 37 -1.02 -4.76 1.54
CA ILE A 37 -1.19 -4.06 2.83
C ILE A 37 -1.66 -5.00 3.96
N GLY A 38 -2.22 -6.16 3.61
CA GLY A 38 -2.55 -7.22 4.56
C GLY A 38 -1.33 -7.67 5.39
N ASP A 39 -1.58 -8.06 6.65
CA ASP A 39 -0.57 -8.60 7.58
C ASP A 39 0.73 -7.79 7.67
N ASP A 40 0.62 -6.46 7.78
CA ASP A 40 1.77 -5.54 7.90
C ASP A 40 2.81 -5.67 6.75
N LEU A 41 2.32 -5.90 5.53
CA LEU A 41 3.13 -6.07 4.33
C LEU A 41 4.11 -7.25 4.43
N MET A 42 3.88 -8.22 5.31
CA MET A 42 4.80 -9.33 5.57
C MET A 42 5.19 -10.08 4.30
N VAL A 43 4.21 -10.45 3.47
CA VAL A 43 4.45 -11.14 2.19
C VAL A 43 5.36 -10.33 1.27
N ILE A 44 5.13 -9.02 1.16
CA ILE A 44 5.93 -8.13 0.31
C ILE A 44 7.35 -7.98 0.84
N ARG A 45 7.50 -7.85 2.16
CA ARG A 45 8.80 -7.72 2.83
C ARG A 45 9.63 -9.00 2.64
N GLU A 46 8.98 -10.17 2.73
CA GLU A 46 9.59 -11.47 2.45
C GLU A 46 10.00 -11.60 0.97
N ILE A 47 9.13 -11.23 0.03
CA ILE A 47 9.45 -11.20 -1.41
C ILE A 47 10.68 -10.31 -1.68
N ALA A 48 10.71 -9.10 -1.11
CA ALA A 48 11.81 -8.18 -1.28
C ALA A 48 13.12 -8.75 -0.72
N GLU A 49 13.08 -9.35 0.47
CA GLU A 49 14.25 -9.99 1.08
C GLU A 49 14.78 -11.16 0.23
N LEU A 50 13.90 -12.03 -0.28
CA LEU A 50 14.31 -13.13 -1.17
C LEU A 50 14.99 -12.62 -2.45
N LEU A 51 14.45 -11.58 -3.06
CA LEU A 51 15.03 -10.97 -4.26
C LEU A 51 16.35 -10.25 -3.94
N GLU A 52 16.45 -9.54 -2.83
CA GLU A 52 17.69 -8.91 -2.38
C GLU A 52 18.79 -9.95 -2.07
N CYS A 53 18.43 -11.07 -1.43
CA CYS A 53 19.33 -12.21 -1.22
C CYS A 53 19.78 -12.85 -2.54
N ALA A 54 18.93 -12.83 -3.58
CA ALA A 54 19.28 -13.25 -4.93
C ALA A 54 20.11 -12.22 -5.72
N GLY A 55 20.47 -11.08 -5.11
CA GLY A 55 21.33 -10.06 -5.71
C GLY A 55 20.59 -8.93 -6.44
N TYR A 56 19.27 -8.85 -6.32
CA TYR A 56 18.50 -7.75 -6.90
C TYR A 56 18.50 -6.50 -6.02
N ILE A 57 18.50 -5.33 -6.66
CA ILE A 57 18.13 -4.06 -6.02
C ILE A 57 16.61 -3.93 -6.12
N VAL A 58 15.93 -3.91 -4.98
CA VAL A 58 14.47 -3.92 -4.89
C VAL A 58 13.92 -2.58 -4.40
N ASP A 59 12.86 -2.09 -5.04
CA ASP A 59 12.03 -0.97 -4.59
C ASP A 59 10.57 -1.30 -4.90
N TYR A 60 9.64 -0.77 -4.12
CA TYR A 60 8.21 -0.98 -4.35
C TYR A 60 7.37 0.18 -3.87
N ARG A 61 6.29 0.49 -4.59
CA ARG A 61 5.43 1.65 -4.33
C ARG A 61 3.97 1.37 -4.65
N LEU A 62 3.11 2.19 -4.05
CA LEU A 62 1.72 2.28 -4.45
C LEU A 62 1.58 3.38 -5.52
N LEU A 63 1.13 3.00 -6.71
CA LEU A 63 0.87 3.94 -7.81
C LEU A 63 -0.63 4.10 -7.99
N ASP A 64 -1.09 5.34 -8.18
CA ASP A 64 -2.48 5.63 -8.56
C ASP A 64 -2.54 5.99 -10.04
N ALA A 65 -3.26 5.20 -10.82
CA ALA A 65 -3.25 5.25 -12.28
C ALA A 65 -3.58 6.63 -12.85
N TRP A 66 -4.44 7.42 -12.19
CA TRP A 66 -4.77 8.77 -12.67
C TRP A 66 -3.60 9.74 -12.68
N ARG A 67 -2.63 9.54 -11.79
CA ARG A 67 -1.39 10.32 -11.77
C ARG A 67 -0.48 9.99 -12.96
N HIS A 68 -0.90 9.07 -13.82
CA HIS A 68 -0.17 8.65 -15.01
C HIS A 68 -1.04 8.77 -16.28
N GLY A 69 -2.12 9.56 -16.25
CA GLY A 69 -2.97 9.84 -17.43
C GLY A 69 -4.11 8.84 -17.66
N VAL A 70 -4.41 7.98 -16.69
CA VAL A 70 -5.57 7.07 -16.75
C VAL A 70 -6.79 7.75 -16.13
N PRO A 71 -7.95 7.86 -16.80
CA PRO A 71 -9.13 8.58 -16.28
C PRO A 71 -9.91 7.78 -15.22
N GLN A 72 -9.20 7.25 -14.22
CA GLN A 72 -9.74 6.35 -13.21
C GLN A 72 -8.92 6.38 -11.92
N HIS A 73 -9.60 6.35 -10.78
CA HIS A 73 -8.96 5.99 -9.50
C HIS A 73 -8.64 4.49 -9.49
N ARG A 74 -7.37 4.11 -9.57
CA ARG A 74 -6.91 2.72 -9.53
C ARG A 74 -5.53 2.65 -8.91
N LYS A 75 -5.50 2.36 -7.62
CA LYS A 75 -4.25 2.13 -6.89
C LYS A 75 -3.73 0.72 -7.17
N ARG A 76 -2.42 0.60 -7.40
CA ARG A 76 -1.68 -0.65 -7.61
C ARG A 76 -0.38 -0.66 -6.87
N PHE A 77 -0.12 -1.78 -6.23
CA PHE A 77 1.16 -2.07 -5.64
C PHE A 77 2.08 -2.58 -6.75
N ILE A 78 3.20 -1.92 -6.95
CA ILE A 78 4.21 -2.30 -7.93
C ILE A 78 5.52 -2.54 -7.19
N LEU A 79 6.16 -3.67 -7.45
CA LEU A 79 7.53 -3.96 -7.03
C LEU A 79 8.42 -4.03 -8.27
N GLN A 80 9.57 -3.38 -8.19
CA GLN A 80 10.64 -3.42 -9.17
C GLN A 80 11.88 -4.04 -8.54
N ALA A 81 12.49 -5.01 -9.22
CA ALA A 81 13.76 -5.59 -8.81
C ALA A 81 14.73 -5.60 -9.99
N ARG A 82 15.98 -5.19 -9.79
CA ARG A 82 17.00 -5.08 -10.85
C ARG A 82 18.30 -5.79 -10.50
N ALA A 83 18.78 -6.65 -11.38
CA ALA A 83 20.06 -7.36 -11.26
C ALA A 83 21.21 -6.67 -12.01
N ASP A 84 20.91 -5.64 -12.81
CA ASP A 84 21.91 -4.88 -13.59
C ASP A 84 22.60 -3.75 -12.81
N SER A 85 22.53 -3.79 -11.48
CA SER A 85 23.13 -2.78 -10.58
C SER A 85 22.60 -1.35 -10.77
N MET A 86 21.53 -1.17 -11.53
CA MET A 86 20.82 0.10 -11.64
C MET A 86 19.75 0.20 -10.55
N PRO A 87 19.58 1.37 -9.90
CA PRO A 87 18.48 1.55 -8.96
C PRO A 87 17.14 1.53 -9.71
N PRO A 88 16.09 0.93 -9.16
CA PRO A 88 14.74 1.13 -9.65
C PRO A 88 14.39 2.62 -9.71
N THR A 89 13.78 3.05 -10.81
CA THR A 89 13.24 4.41 -10.96
C THR A 89 11.73 4.32 -11.09
N TRP A 90 11.03 5.44 -10.88
CA TRP A 90 9.57 5.47 -10.88
C TRP A 90 9.06 6.44 -11.92
N PRO A 91 7.88 6.16 -12.52
CA PRO A 91 7.36 7.00 -13.56
C PRO A 91 7.10 8.40 -13.04
N ILE A 92 7.42 9.40 -13.87
CA ILE A 92 7.14 10.80 -13.56
C ILE A 92 5.62 10.98 -13.49
N LEU A 93 5.15 11.77 -12.53
CA LEU A 93 3.74 12.07 -12.38
C LEU A 93 3.28 12.94 -13.55
N ASN A 94 2.13 12.58 -14.13
CA ASN A 94 1.44 13.40 -15.11
C ASN A 94 0.63 14.46 -14.37
N GLU A 95 0.94 15.73 -14.60
CA GLU A 95 0.23 16.87 -14.01
C GLU A 95 -1.18 17.03 -14.59
N LYS A 96 -1.42 16.53 -15.82
CA LYS A 96 -2.72 16.65 -16.48
C LYS A 96 -3.62 15.48 -16.09
N ARG A 97 -4.70 15.82 -15.39
CA ARG A 97 -5.78 14.88 -15.02
C ARG A 97 -6.66 14.59 -16.24
N SER A 98 -6.58 13.38 -16.79
CA SER A 98 -7.51 12.91 -17.82
C SER A 98 -8.86 12.55 -17.21
N THR A 99 -9.96 12.95 -17.84
CA THR A 99 -11.32 12.72 -17.33
C THR A 99 -12.05 11.63 -18.12
N VAL A 100 -13.24 11.23 -17.66
CA VAL A 100 -14.12 10.33 -18.41
C VAL A 100 -14.41 10.87 -19.81
N ARG A 101 -14.64 12.19 -19.93
CA ARG A 101 -14.85 12.87 -21.21
C ARG A 101 -13.68 12.69 -22.17
N ASP A 102 -12.44 12.82 -21.69
CA ASP A 102 -11.25 12.66 -22.53
C ASP A 102 -11.15 11.27 -23.19
N ALA A 103 -11.75 10.25 -22.56
CA ALA A 103 -11.71 8.88 -23.03
C ALA A 103 -12.90 8.47 -23.92
N ILE A 104 -14.13 8.90 -23.61
CA ILE A 104 -15.33 8.29 -24.20
C ILE A 104 -16.25 9.24 -24.97
N GLU A 105 -16.02 10.57 -24.93
CA GLU A 105 -16.90 11.57 -25.56
C GLU A 105 -17.08 11.38 -27.08
N ASP A 106 -16.08 10.86 -27.80
CA ASP A 106 -16.14 10.65 -29.26
C ASP A 106 -16.76 9.31 -29.69
N LEU A 107 -17.20 8.47 -28.74
CA LEU A 107 -17.85 7.20 -29.07
C LEU A 107 -19.28 7.42 -29.57
N PRO A 108 -19.78 6.58 -30.49
CA PRO A 108 -21.13 6.73 -31.04
C PRO A 108 -22.18 6.47 -29.95
N ALA A 109 -23.18 7.33 -29.83
CA ALA A 109 -24.29 7.11 -28.92
C ALA A 109 -25.06 5.83 -29.29
N LEU A 110 -25.54 5.09 -28.28
CA LEU A 110 -26.26 3.83 -28.52
C LEU A 110 -27.77 4.02 -28.75
N ASN A 111 -28.32 5.21 -28.48
CA ASN A 111 -29.72 5.57 -28.75
C ASN A 111 -30.72 4.49 -28.30
N SER A 112 -30.60 4.03 -27.06
CA SER A 112 -31.41 2.96 -26.45
C SER A 112 -31.24 1.54 -27.02
N THR A 113 -30.29 1.32 -27.94
CA THR A 113 -29.84 -0.03 -28.31
C THR A 113 -28.82 -0.58 -27.31
N THR A 114 -28.41 -1.84 -27.49
CA THR A 114 -27.34 -2.45 -26.68
C THR A 114 -25.96 -2.37 -27.33
N GLY A 115 -25.86 -1.67 -28.46
CA GLY A 115 -24.65 -1.57 -29.27
C GLY A 115 -24.31 -2.87 -30.00
N ALA A 116 -23.09 -2.98 -30.51
CA ALA A 116 -22.66 -4.13 -31.30
C ALA A 116 -21.16 -4.40 -31.14
N ARG A 117 -20.74 -5.57 -31.66
CA ARG A 117 -19.31 -5.94 -31.78
C ARG A 117 -18.55 -5.00 -32.68
N GLU A 118 -19.19 -4.48 -33.73
CA GLU A 118 -18.61 -3.56 -34.69
C GLU A 118 -19.64 -2.47 -34.97
N LEU A 119 -19.23 -1.22 -34.82
CA LEU A 119 -20.03 -0.03 -35.16
C LEU A 119 -19.15 0.97 -35.89
N PRO A 120 -19.67 1.77 -36.83
CA PRO A 120 -18.90 2.86 -37.40
C PRO A 120 -18.68 3.96 -36.34
N TYR A 121 -17.49 4.59 -36.36
CA TYR A 121 -17.33 5.87 -35.67
C TYR A 121 -18.17 6.94 -36.37
N THR A 122 -18.79 7.83 -35.58
CA THR A 122 -19.63 8.93 -36.07
C THR A 122 -18.88 10.25 -36.26
N GLY A 123 -17.61 10.33 -35.84
CA GLY A 123 -16.81 11.55 -35.91
C GLY A 123 -15.33 11.32 -35.62
N ARG A 124 -14.55 12.41 -35.64
CA ARG A 124 -13.11 12.41 -35.31
C ARG A 124 -12.90 12.67 -33.81
N PRO A 125 -11.89 12.07 -33.17
CA PRO A 125 -11.60 12.34 -31.77
C PRO A 125 -11.05 13.76 -31.61
N LEU A 126 -11.60 14.53 -30.67
CA LEU A 126 -11.15 15.89 -30.38
C LEU A 126 -10.06 15.91 -29.28
N ARG A 127 -10.25 15.09 -28.25
CA ARG A 127 -9.41 15.02 -27.05
C ARG A 127 -8.11 14.26 -27.31
N SER A 128 -7.04 14.65 -26.63
CA SER A 128 -5.70 14.04 -26.83
C SER A 128 -5.69 12.55 -26.49
N LEU A 129 -6.36 12.15 -25.40
CA LEU A 129 -6.44 10.75 -25.00
C LEU A 129 -7.21 9.93 -26.04
N ALA A 130 -8.41 10.36 -26.44
CA ALA A 130 -9.17 9.70 -27.52
C ALA A 130 -8.38 9.58 -28.84
N LYS A 131 -7.59 10.61 -29.20
CA LYS A 131 -6.68 10.55 -30.37
C LYS A 131 -5.60 9.48 -30.22
N GLU A 132 -4.94 9.40 -29.06
CA GLU A 132 -3.93 8.39 -28.77
C GLU A 132 -4.53 6.97 -28.80
N LEU A 133 -5.68 6.77 -28.14
CA LEU A 133 -6.32 5.46 -28.03
C LEU A 133 -6.87 4.96 -29.37
N ARG A 134 -7.46 5.83 -30.20
CA ARG A 134 -7.82 5.47 -31.57
C ARG A 134 -6.59 5.18 -32.43
N GLY A 135 -5.53 5.97 -32.28
CA GLY A 135 -4.37 5.90 -33.16
C GLY A 135 -4.77 5.92 -34.64
N HIS A 136 -4.14 5.06 -35.44
CA HIS A 136 -4.47 4.85 -36.86
C HIS A 136 -5.53 3.75 -37.07
N ALA A 137 -6.41 3.46 -36.09
CA ALA A 137 -7.36 2.36 -36.14
C ALA A 137 -7.98 2.16 -37.53
N ALA A 138 -7.49 1.11 -38.19
CA ALA A 138 -7.70 0.82 -39.59
C ALA A 138 -9.18 0.50 -39.83
N GLY A 139 -9.89 1.40 -40.51
CA GLY A 139 -11.22 1.11 -41.05
C GLY A 139 -12.38 1.88 -40.43
N GLY A 140 -12.15 2.82 -39.50
CA GLY A 140 -13.24 3.68 -39.00
C GLY A 140 -14.30 2.96 -38.17
N LEU A 141 -13.97 1.77 -37.63
CA LEU A 141 -14.84 0.95 -36.80
C LEU A 141 -14.46 1.00 -35.32
N VAL A 142 -15.49 1.02 -34.49
CA VAL A 142 -15.47 0.81 -33.04
C VAL A 142 -15.75 -0.65 -32.76
N HIS A 143 -14.82 -1.33 -32.10
CA HIS A 143 -15.01 -2.71 -31.70
C HIS A 143 -15.49 -2.84 -30.26
N ASP A 144 -16.35 -3.81 -29.99
CA ASP A 144 -16.90 -4.13 -28.68
C ASP A 144 -17.62 -2.94 -28.00
N HIS A 145 -18.25 -2.06 -28.77
CA HIS A 145 -19.09 -1.00 -28.21
C HIS A 145 -20.49 -1.52 -27.93
N MET A 146 -20.57 -2.41 -26.95
CA MET A 146 -21.78 -3.13 -26.54
C MET A 146 -21.93 -3.19 -25.03
N THR A 147 -23.18 -3.21 -24.56
CA THR A 147 -23.55 -3.32 -23.14
C THR A 147 -24.74 -4.27 -22.95
N ARG A 148 -25.25 -4.40 -21.72
CA ARG A 148 -26.47 -5.18 -21.44
C ARG A 148 -27.73 -4.32 -21.66
N PRO A 149 -28.89 -4.95 -21.98
CA PRO A 149 -30.17 -4.26 -21.88
C PRO A 149 -30.39 -3.68 -20.49
N VAL A 150 -31.06 -2.53 -20.44
CA VAL A 150 -31.44 -1.84 -19.21
C VAL A 150 -32.92 -2.09 -18.96
N ARG A 151 -33.27 -2.49 -17.74
CA ARG A 151 -34.66 -2.67 -17.32
C ARG A 151 -35.36 -1.32 -17.20
N ASP A 152 -36.68 -1.29 -17.33
CA ASP A 152 -37.43 -0.04 -17.34
C ASP A 152 -37.35 0.72 -16.01
N ASP A 153 -37.38 0.00 -14.88
CA ASP A 153 -37.19 0.56 -13.54
C ASP A 153 -35.77 1.15 -13.36
N ASP A 154 -34.74 0.43 -13.81
CA ASP A 154 -33.36 0.92 -13.81
C ASP A 154 -33.20 2.16 -14.70
N ARG A 155 -33.88 2.19 -15.85
CA ARG A 155 -33.85 3.34 -16.78
C ARG A 155 -34.46 4.58 -16.13
N GLN A 156 -35.63 4.45 -15.51
CA GLN A 156 -36.26 5.54 -14.75
C GLN A 156 -35.35 6.03 -13.63
N ALA A 157 -34.72 5.12 -12.88
CA ALA A 157 -33.75 5.50 -11.87
C ALA A 157 -32.59 6.29 -12.47
N PHE A 158 -32.02 5.83 -13.58
CA PHE A 158 -30.91 6.51 -14.25
C PHE A 158 -31.32 7.91 -14.74
N GLU A 159 -32.52 8.09 -15.29
CA GLU A 159 -33.04 9.39 -15.73
C GLU A 159 -33.08 10.45 -14.61
N LEU A 160 -33.36 10.03 -13.37
CA LEU A 160 -33.39 10.90 -12.20
C LEU A 160 -32.02 11.19 -11.60
N MET A 161 -30.97 10.47 -12.01
CA MET A 161 -29.64 10.57 -11.41
C MET A 161 -28.76 11.60 -12.12
N SER A 162 -28.05 12.40 -11.33
CA SER A 162 -26.83 13.12 -11.71
C SER A 162 -25.59 12.38 -11.17
N SER A 163 -24.38 12.91 -11.42
CA SER A 163 -23.15 12.38 -10.81
C SER A 163 -23.13 12.51 -9.28
N SER A 164 -23.92 13.42 -8.69
CA SER A 164 -24.00 13.64 -7.24
C SER A 164 -25.14 12.87 -6.55
N THR A 165 -26.13 12.37 -7.29
CA THR A 165 -27.25 11.59 -6.73
C THR A 165 -26.75 10.29 -6.09
N LEU A 166 -27.12 10.06 -4.82
CA LEU A 166 -26.90 8.78 -4.16
C LEU A 166 -28.08 7.84 -4.41
N TYR A 167 -27.84 6.54 -4.32
CA TYR A 167 -28.89 5.54 -4.50
C TYR A 167 -29.96 5.64 -3.40
N SER A 168 -29.59 6.10 -2.20
CA SER A 168 -30.52 6.42 -1.10
C SER A 168 -31.53 7.51 -1.45
N ASP A 169 -31.20 8.39 -2.39
CA ASP A 169 -31.99 9.58 -2.71
C ASP A 169 -33.06 9.30 -3.76
N LEU A 170 -33.04 8.10 -4.37
CA LEU A 170 -34.04 7.68 -5.33
C LEU A 170 -35.41 7.48 -4.66
N PRO A 171 -36.52 7.51 -5.42
CA PRO A 171 -37.81 7.06 -4.93
C PRO A 171 -37.78 5.59 -4.48
N ASP A 172 -38.51 5.26 -3.41
CA ASP A 172 -38.48 3.90 -2.82
C ASP A 172 -38.93 2.80 -3.78
N HIS A 173 -39.88 3.10 -4.69
CA HIS A 173 -40.32 2.15 -5.71
C HIS A 173 -39.24 1.80 -6.75
N LEU A 174 -38.18 2.60 -6.85
CA LEU A 174 -37.01 2.35 -7.71
C LEU A 174 -35.84 1.71 -6.94
N LYS A 175 -35.96 1.54 -5.62
CA LYS A 175 -34.94 0.93 -4.77
C LYS A 175 -35.15 -0.58 -4.64
N ARG A 176 -34.39 -1.37 -5.39
CA ARG A 176 -34.37 -2.86 -5.31
C ARG A 176 -33.48 -3.43 -4.20
N TYR A 177 -32.46 -2.68 -3.82
CA TYR A 177 -31.50 -3.01 -2.77
C TYR A 177 -31.75 -2.16 -1.53
N ARG A 178 -31.43 -2.71 -0.34
CA ARG A 178 -31.54 -1.94 0.90
C ARG A 178 -30.58 -0.75 0.88
N SER A 179 -31.13 0.44 0.98
CA SER A 179 -30.39 1.71 0.93
C SER A 179 -29.52 1.97 2.17
N ASP A 180 -29.85 1.34 3.29
CA ASP A 180 -29.06 1.37 4.54
C ASP A 180 -27.69 0.69 4.42
N THR A 181 -27.58 -0.28 3.52
CA THR A 181 -26.40 -1.13 3.31
C THR A 181 -25.68 -0.78 1.99
N PHE A 182 -26.42 -0.32 0.98
CA PHE A 182 -25.93 -0.08 -0.39
C PHE A 182 -26.26 1.33 -0.89
N ASN A 183 -25.94 2.36 -0.11
CA ASN A 183 -26.19 3.76 -0.47
C ASN A 183 -25.49 4.23 -1.76
N ASP A 184 -24.45 3.52 -2.22
CA ASP A 184 -23.68 3.81 -3.42
C ASP A 184 -23.88 2.75 -4.53
N LYS A 185 -24.97 1.97 -4.47
CA LYS A 185 -25.23 0.88 -5.42
C LYS A 185 -25.24 1.36 -6.87
N TYR A 186 -25.85 2.51 -7.12
CA TYR A 186 -25.92 3.14 -8.43
C TYR A 186 -25.00 4.35 -8.43
N LYS A 187 -24.21 4.50 -9.49
CA LYS A 187 -23.34 5.65 -9.68
C LYS A 187 -23.29 6.07 -11.14
N ARG A 188 -23.89 7.22 -11.43
CA ARG A 188 -23.69 7.95 -12.68
C ARG A 188 -22.31 8.61 -12.64
N LEU A 189 -21.54 8.38 -13.69
CA LEU A 189 -20.22 8.98 -13.83
C LEU A 189 -20.36 10.46 -14.22
N ASP A 190 -19.38 11.26 -13.80
CA ASP A 190 -19.26 12.63 -14.24
C ASP A 190 -18.37 12.68 -15.49
N TRP A 191 -18.70 13.55 -16.44
CA TRP A 191 -17.88 13.76 -17.62
C TRP A 191 -16.50 14.36 -17.24
N ASP A 192 -16.49 15.29 -16.29
CA ASP A 192 -15.32 16.11 -15.99
C ASP A 192 -14.56 15.61 -14.75
N ASP A 193 -14.90 14.41 -14.27
CA ASP A 193 -14.22 13.72 -13.16
C ASP A 193 -13.56 12.40 -13.61
N LEU A 194 -12.90 11.73 -12.67
CA LEU A 194 -12.33 10.39 -12.83
C LEU A 194 -13.41 9.32 -12.66
N SER A 195 -13.24 8.21 -13.38
CA SER A 195 -14.05 7.02 -13.14
C SER A 195 -13.68 6.34 -11.82
N ARG A 196 -14.66 5.65 -11.22
CA ARG A 196 -14.39 4.64 -10.18
C ARG A 196 -13.53 3.51 -10.75
N THR A 197 -12.88 2.74 -9.88
CA THR A 197 -12.06 1.61 -10.33
C THR A 197 -12.88 0.67 -11.21
N ILE A 198 -12.56 0.49 -12.50
CA ILE A 198 -13.12 -0.56 -13.36
C ILE A 198 -12.68 -1.90 -12.80
N THR A 199 -13.63 -2.64 -12.24
CA THR A 199 -13.41 -3.96 -11.62
C THR A 199 -13.88 -5.06 -12.55
N ALA A 200 -13.35 -6.29 -12.40
CA ALA A 200 -13.87 -7.44 -13.13
C ALA A 200 -15.34 -7.76 -12.80
N HIS A 201 -15.87 -7.24 -11.69
CA HIS A 201 -17.26 -7.41 -11.31
C HIS A 201 -18.23 -6.65 -12.23
N ILE A 202 -17.76 -5.67 -13.01
CA ILE A 202 -18.57 -4.99 -14.04
C ILE A 202 -19.22 -5.98 -15.03
N ALA A 203 -18.60 -7.16 -15.22
CA ALA A 203 -19.13 -8.24 -16.04
C ALA A 203 -20.49 -8.79 -15.55
N LYS A 204 -20.76 -8.66 -14.24
CA LYS A 204 -22.01 -9.08 -13.57
C LYS A 204 -22.90 -7.89 -13.26
N ASP A 205 -22.30 -6.84 -12.69
CA ASP A 205 -23.01 -5.67 -12.21
C ASP A 205 -22.28 -4.39 -12.60
N GLY A 206 -22.87 -3.66 -13.54
CA GLY A 206 -22.34 -2.39 -14.05
C GLY A 206 -22.93 -1.14 -13.39
N TYR A 207 -23.76 -1.25 -12.34
CA TYR A 207 -24.50 -0.10 -11.79
C TYR A 207 -23.59 0.97 -11.14
N TRP A 208 -22.35 0.64 -10.81
CA TRP A 208 -21.32 1.61 -10.41
C TRP A 208 -20.76 2.47 -11.55
N TYR A 209 -21.13 2.16 -12.79
CA TYR A 209 -20.58 2.75 -14.00
C TYR A 209 -21.73 3.07 -14.97
N ILE A 210 -22.63 3.97 -14.57
CA ILE A 210 -23.69 4.48 -15.44
C ILE A 210 -23.08 5.59 -16.32
N HIS A 211 -23.33 5.54 -17.63
CA HIS A 211 -22.83 6.49 -18.62
C HIS A 211 -23.21 7.92 -18.23
N PRO A 212 -22.36 8.94 -18.39
CA PRO A 212 -22.67 10.29 -17.90
C PRO A 212 -23.95 10.88 -18.49
N SER A 213 -24.22 10.68 -19.80
CA SER A 213 -25.40 11.25 -20.48
C SER A 213 -26.46 10.22 -20.89
N GLU A 214 -26.12 8.94 -21.03
CA GLU A 214 -27.07 7.92 -21.52
C GLU A 214 -27.63 7.14 -20.33
N HIS A 215 -28.87 6.67 -20.43
CA HIS A 215 -29.54 5.90 -19.38
C HIS A 215 -29.17 4.41 -19.48
N ARG A 216 -27.86 4.12 -19.45
CA ARG A 216 -27.28 2.78 -19.52
C ARG A 216 -25.98 2.67 -18.73
N THR A 217 -25.59 1.44 -18.43
CA THR A 217 -24.23 1.18 -17.94
C THR A 217 -23.20 1.32 -19.07
N LEU A 218 -21.93 1.49 -18.72
CA LEU A 218 -20.85 1.53 -19.70
C LEU A 218 -20.84 0.28 -20.61
N THR A 219 -20.37 0.49 -21.83
CA THR A 219 -20.04 -0.56 -22.80
C THR A 219 -18.66 -1.16 -22.51
N VAL A 220 -18.37 -2.29 -23.16
CA VAL A 220 -17.04 -2.91 -23.12
C VAL A 220 -15.98 -1.93 -23.63
N ARG A 221 -16.21 -1.26 -24.77
CA ARG A 221 -15.27 -0.26 -25.31
C ARG A 221 -15.06 0.95 -24.39
N GLU A 222 -16.10 1.47 -23.77
CA GLU A 222 -15.96 2.58 -22.82
C GLU A 222 -15.12 2.18 -21.60
N ALA A 223 -15.39 1.01 -21.02
CA ALA A 223 -14.59 0.48 -19.91
C ALA A 223 -13.14 0.24 -20.33
N ALA A 224 -12.90 -0.27 -21.55
CA ALA A 224 -11.58 -0.47 -22.12
C ALA A 224 -10.81 0.85 -22.26
N ARG A 225 -11.44 1.90 -22.80
CA ARG A 225 -10.82 3.22 -22.96
C ARG A 225 -10.55 3.92 -21.63
N ILE A 226 -11.43 3.77 -20.63
CA ILE A 226 -11.17 4.26 -19.28
C ILE A 226 -9.94 3.55 -18.66
N GLN A 227 -9.79 2.25 -18.92
CA GLN A 227 -8.57 1.49 -18.62
C GLN A 227 -7.40 1.81 -19.58
N THR A 228 -7.56 2.73 -20.54
CA THR A 228 -6.55 3.16 -21.52
C THR A 228 -6.08 2.06 -22.49
N PHE A 229 -6.93 1.09 -22.80
CA PHE A 229 -6.68 0.18 -23.91
C PHE A 229 -6.80 0.91 -25.25
N PRO A 230 -5.85 0.70 -26.18
CA PRO A 230 -5.99 1.14 -27.56
C PRO A 230 -7.24 0.54 -28.21
N ASP A 231 -7.86 1.27 -29.15
CA ASP A 231 -9.04 0.81 -29.87
C ASP A 231 -8.76 -0.36 -30.82
N SER A 232 -7.49 -0.56 -31.19
CA SER A 232 -7.01 -1.72 -31.93
C SER A 232 -6.95 -2.99 -31.08
N PHE A 233 -6.96 -2.90 -29.75
CA PHE A 233 -6.95 -4.07 -28.88
C PHE A 233 -8.29 -4.83 -28.98
N ARG A 234 -8.21 -6.15 -29.09
CA ARG A 234 -9.37 -7.05 -29.24
C ARG A 234 -9.49 -7.94 -28.01
N PHE A 235 -10.72 -8.11 -27.54
CA PHE A 235 -11.03 -8.96 -26.39
C PHE A 235 -11.63 -10.29 -26.85
N ALA A 236 -11.18 -11.38 -26.25
CA ALA A 236 -11.68 -12.71 -26.59
C ALA A 236 -12.95 -13.06 -25.80
N GLY A 237 -13.79 -13.94 -26.35
CA GLY A 237 -14.95 -14.51 -25.65
C GLY A 237 -16.16 -13.58 -25.60
N SER A 238 -17.07 -13.83 -24.66
CA SER A 238 -18.34 -13.09 -24.53
C SER A 238 -18.15 -11.66 -24.04
N ARG A 239 -19.22 -10.86 -24.05
CA ARG A 239 -19.25 -9.52 -23.43
C ARG A 239 -18.77 -9.54 -21.98
N SER A 240 -19.20 -10.53 -21.19
CA SER A 240 -18.79 -10.68 -19.79
C SER A 240 -17.33 -11.09 -19.64
N ASP A 241 -16.79 -11.88 -20.58
CA ASP A 241 -15.36 -12.25 -20.58
C ASP A 241 -14.48 -11.06 -20.93
N ALA A 242 -14.89 -10.22 -21.88
CA ALA A 242 -14.20 -8.98 -22.22
C ALA A 242 -14.15 -8.02 -21.01
N PHE A 243 -15.29 -7.80 -20.34
CA PHE A 243 -15.33 -7.01 -19.10
C PHE A 243 -14.42 -7.57 -18.01
N ARG A 244 -14.33 -8.90 -17.86
CA ARG A 244 -13.43 -9.54 -16.89
C ARG A 244 -11.96 -9.31 -17.23
N GLN A 245 -11.58 -9.44 -18.50
CA GLN A 245 -10.23 -9.13 -19.00
C GLN A 245 -9.87 -7.67 -18.69
N ILE A 246 -10.73 -6.72 -19.05
CA ILE A 246 -10.53 -5.29 -18.82
C ILE A 246 -10.41 -4.98 -17.32
N GLY A 247 -11.30 -5.53 -16.49
CA GLY A 247 -11.32 -5.26 -15.06
C GLY A 247 -10.11 -5.83 -14.30
N ASN A 248 -9.55 -6.94 -14.77
CA ASN A 248 -8.35 -7.56 -14.18
C ASN A 248 -7.04 -6.93 -14.67
N ALA A 249 -7.03 -6.31 -15.83
CA ALA A 249 -5.81 -5.77 -16.43
C ALA A 249 -5.20 -4.60 -15.65
N VAL A 250 -3.89 -4.42 -15.83
CA VAL A 250 -3.19 -3.16 -15.56
C VAL A 250 -3.51 -2.20 -16.71
N PRO A 251 -3.85 -0.93 -16.43
CA PRO A 251 -4.07 0.06 -17.49
C PRO A 251 -2.82 0.17 -18.40
N PRO A 252 -2.93 0.05 -19.74
CA PRO A 252 -1.76 0.06 -20.61
C PRO A 252 -0.88 1.31 -20.50
N ILE A 253 -1.44 2.51 -20.29
CA ILE A 253 -0.63 3.71 -20.08
C ILE A 253 0.21 3.60 -18.79
N LEU A 254 -0.37 3.11 -17.70
CA LEU A 254 0.38 2.85 -16.46
C LEU A 254 1.43 1.76 -16.67
N GLY A 255 1.07 0.68 -17.34
CA GLY A 255 1.99 -0.42 -17.66
C GLY A 255 3.19 0.06 -18.49
N ARG A 256 2.96 0.88 -19.52
CA ARG A 256 4.01 1.53 -20.33
C ARG A 256 4.91 2.40 -19.45
N ALA A 257 4.32 3.26 -18.64
CA ALA A 257 5.05 4.18 -17.78
C ALA A 257 5.99 3.45 -16.80
N VAL A 258 5.54 2.33 -16.21
CA VAL A 258 6.39 1.47 -15.36
C VAL A 258 7.41 0.67 -16.18
N ALA A 259 7.05 0.15 -17.35
CA ALA A 259 7.99 -0.59 -18.18
C ALA A 259 9.16 0.29 -18.68
N GLU A 260 8.91 1.57 -18.92
CA GLU A 260 9.92 2.53 -19.33
C GLU A 260 11.02 2.75 -18.26
N THR A 261 10.69 2.64 -16.97
CA THR A 261 11.65 2.82 -15.87
C THR A 261 12.68 1.71 -15.79
N ILE A 262 12.35 0.52 -16.32
CA ILE A 262 13.22 -0.66 -16.29
C ILE A 262 13.97 -0.91 -17.58
N ARG A 263 13.89 -0.01 -18.57
CA ARG A 263 14.59 -0.17 -19.85
C ARG A 263 16.11 -0.39 -19.63
N PRO A 264 16.77 -1.19 -20.49
CA PRO A 264 18.22 -1.26 -20.49
C PRO A 264 18.80 0.13 -20.70
N SER A 265 19.86 0.46 -19.96
CA SER A 265 20.59 1.71 -20.12
C SER A 265 21.97 1.36 -20.65
N ASP A 266 22.24 1.67 -21.91
CA ASP A 266 23.57 1.47 -22.49
C ASP A 266 24.49 2.57 -21.92
N GLY A 267 25.35 2.23 -20.97
CA GLY A 267 26.39 3.13 -20.46
C GLY A 267 26.04 3.98 -19.24
N ALA A 268 25.01 3.63 -18.46
CA ALA A 268 24.82 4.30 -17.17
C ALA A 268 25.95 3.92 -16.20
N GLU A 269 26.64 4.92 -15.65
CA GLU A 269 27.55 4.71 -14.52
C GLU A 269 26.82 3.92 -13.44
N ARG A 270 27.46 2.86 -12.93
CA ARG A 270 26.95 2.09 -11.79
C ARG A 270 26.81 3.04 -10.60
N VAL A 271 25.61 3.57 -10.40
CA VAL A 271 25.37 4.46 -9.28
C VAL A 271 25.31 3.59 -8.02
N SER A 272 26.31 3.74 -7.16
CA SER A 272 26.25 3.23 -5.78
C SER A 272 25.27 4.10 -4.98
N ARG A 273 23.98 4.04 -5.29
CA ARG A 273 22.99 4.48 -4.31
C ARG A 273 23.07 3.48 -3.16
N PRO A 274 23.13 3.94 -1.90
CA PRO A 274 23.05 3.02 -0.79
C PRO A 274 21.72 2.29 -0.91
N GLN A 275 21.83 1.00 -1.18
CA GLN A 275 20.69 0.12 -1.34
C GLN A 275 19.91 0.14 -0.02
N THR A 276 18.58 -0.05 -0.05
CA THR A 276 17.78 -0.19 1.17
C THR A 276 18.42 -1.18 2.18
N SER A 277 19.15 -2.17 1.67
CA SER A 277 19.98 -3.09 2.45
C SER A 277 21.08 -2.41 3.29
N GLU A 278 21.74 -1.36 2.80
CA GLU A 278 22.72 -0.56 3.56
C GLU A 278 22.07 0.22 4.70
N ILE A 279 20.93 0.87 4.42
CA ILE A 279 20.15 1.57 5.46
C ILE A 279 19.72 0.57 6.54
N ARG A 280 19.24 -0.62 6.14
CA ARG A 280 18.89 -1.71 7.08
C ARG A 280 20.08 -2.15 7.93
N ARG A 281 21.27 -2.30 7.34
CA ARG A 281 22.50 -2.60 8.10
C ARG A 281 22.85 -1.49 9.09
N GLY A 282 22.75 -0.22 8.66
CA GLY A 282 22.95 0.94 9.52
C GLY A 282 21.99 0.97 10.72
N LEU A 283 20.71 0.67 10.50
CA LEU A 283 19.71 0.55 11.57
C LEU A 283 20.06 -0.56 12.57
N VAL A 284 20.51 -1.72 12.09
CA VAL A 284 20.94 -2.83 12.98
C VAL A 284 22.16 -2.44 13.79
N SER A 285 23.18 -1.85 13.17
CA SER A 285 24.40 -1.40 13.87
C SER A 285 24.05 -0.36 14.94
N TRP A 286 23.30 0.68 14.57
CA TRP A 286 22.88 1.73 15.49
C TRP A 286 22.06 1.16 16.67
N ALA A 287 21.11 0.28 16.40
CA ALA A 287 20.30 -0.33 17.44
C ALA A 287 21.14 -1.20 18.38
N THR A 288 22.10 -1.95 17.84
CA THR A 288 23.00 -2.80 18.63
C THR A 288 23.88 -1.98 19.58
N ASP A 289 24.42 -0.86 19.11
CA ASP A 289 25.22 0.04 19.93
C ASP A 289 24.36 0.76 20.97
N ARG A 290 23.22 1.31 20.54
CA ARG A 290 22.30 2.04 21.43
C ARG A 290 21.73 1.15 22.53
N ARG A 291 21.52 -0.13 22.23
CA ARG A 291 21.03 -1.12 23.18
C ARG A 291 21.93 -1.32 24.39
N ARG A 292 23.23 -1.07 24.28
CA ARG A 292 24.17 -1.16 25.43
C ARG A 292 23.83 -0.19 26.56
N ILE A 293 23.22 0.95 26.21
CA ILE A 293 22.90 2.04 27.14
C ILE A 293 21.40 2.32 27.26
N ALA A 294 20.58 1.74 26.39
CA ALA A 294 19.12 1.89 26.37
C ALA A 294 18.41 0.55 26.09
N TRP A 295 18.84 -0.51 26.77
CA TRP A 295 18.40 -1.89 26.53
C TRP A 295 16.87 -2.06 26.56
N TRP A 296 16.18 -1.25 27.36
CA TRP A 296 14.73 -1.26 27.54
C TRP A 296 13.93 -0.87 26.29
N LEU A 297 14.58 -0.35 25.25
CA LEU A 297 13.94 0.02 23.98
C LEU A 297 14.06 -1.06 22.90
N PHE A 298 14.89 -2.10 23.10
CA PHE A 298 15.28 -3.02 22.04
C PHE A 298 15.09 -4.49 22.42
N PRO A 299 14.70 -5.36 21.46
CA PRO A 299 14.63 -6.81 21.66
C PRO A 299 15.99 -7.45 21.97
N GLY A 300 16.00 -8.53 22.76
CA GLY A 300 17.08 -9.52 22.91
C GLY A 300 17.31 -9.99 24.36
N PRO A 301 18.52 -10.43 24.79
CA PRO A 301 18.70 -11.26 26.01
C PRO A 301 18.16 -10.66 27.32
N GLU A 302 18.34 -9.36 27.56
CA GLU A 302 17.85 -8.70 28.77
C GLU A 302 16.35 -8.40 28.75
N MET A 303 15.74 -8.43 27.55
CA MET A 303 14.34 -8.13 27.29
C MET A 303 13.51 -9.42 27.33
N THR A 304 13.27 -9.92 28.54
CA THR A 304 12.38 -11.06 28.79
C THR A 304 10.91 -10.72 28.53
N ALA A 305 10.01 -11.70 28.59
CA ALA A 305 8.58 -11.47 28.52
C ALA A 305 8.08 -10.48 29.58
N LEU A 306 8.57 -10.63 30.80
CA LEU A 306 8.24 -9.73 31.89
C LEU A 306 8.76 -8.30 31.63
N ALA A 307 10.01 -8.16 31.22
CA ALA A 307 10.59 -6.85 30.92
C ALA A 307 9.83 -6.15 29.78
N ALA A 308 9.51 -6.89 28.71
CA ALA A 308 8.75 -6.36 27.58
C ALA A 308 7.35 -5.89 28.00
N ALA A 309 6.68 -6.63 28.89
CA ALA A 309 5.36 -6.27 29.40
C ALA A 309 5.39 -4.94 30.17
N PHE A 310 6.37 -4.76 31.06
CA PHE A 310 6.51 -3.51 31.82
C PHE A 310 7.02 -2.35 30.96
N ALA A 311 7.93 -2.59 30.01
CA ALA A 311 8.39 -1.57 29.06
C ALA A 311 7.22 -1.01 28.23
N ALA A 312 6.33 -1.90 27.76
CA ALA A 312 5.13 -1.52 27.03
C ALA A 312 4.07 -0.85 27.92
N LEU A 313 3.80 -1.41 29.11
CA LEU A 313 2.81 -0.87 30.06
C LEU A 313 3.13 0.56 30.49
N LEU A 314 4.41 0.82 30.77
CA LEU A 314 4.88 2.09 31.35
C LEU A 314 5.27 3.13 30.31
N ASP A 315 5.16 2.78 29.02
CA ASP A 315 5.49 3.63 27.89
C ASP A 315 6.91 4.22 28.00
N VAL A 316 7.89 3.41 28.42
CA VAL A 316 9.24 3.86 28.82
C VAL A 316 10.04 4.60 27.73
N HIS A 317 9.63 4.46 26.47
CA HIS A 317 10.16 5.24 25.35
C HIS A 317 9.90 6.75 25.41
N GLN A 318 8.94 7.19 26.23
CA GLN A 318 8.61 8.60 26.43
C GLN A 318 9.37 9.19 27.62
N LEU A 319 10.11 8.37 28.37
CA LEU A 319 10.88 8.80 29.53
C LEU A 319 12.26 9.32 29.14
N LEU A 320 12.80 10.20 29.98
CA LEU A 320 14.21 10.55 29.91
C LEU A 320 15.08 9.31 30.21
N PRO A 321 16.27 9.16 29.59
CA PRO A 321 17.06 7.93 29.71
C PRO A 321 17.35 7.49 31.15
N ALA A 322 17.70 8.41 32.05
CA ALA A 322 17.97 8.10 33.45
C ALA A 322 16.73 7.59 34.20
N GLN A 323 15.57 8.20 33.93
CA GLN A 323 14.30 7.76 34.51
C GLN A 323 13.87 6.40 33.97
N ALA A 324 14.08 6.17 32.68
CA ALA A 324 13.75 4.91 32.02
C ALA A 324 14.61 3.75 32.56
N GLU A 325 15.92 3.94 32.72
CA GLU A 325 16.79 2.92 33.32
C GLU A 325 16.38 2.61 34.75
N ALA A 326 16.13 3.62 35.58
CA ALA A 326 15.66 3.40 36.96
C ALA A 326 14.32 2.64 37.00
N THR A 327 13.38 3.02 36.13
CA THR A 327 12.06 2.38 36.00
C THR A 327 12.17 0.91 35.57
N MET A 328 13.12 0.59 34.68
CA MET A 328 13.25 -0.73 34.06
C MET A 328 14.25 -1.65 34.76
N ALA A 329 15.14 -1.11 35.57
CA ALA A 329 16.16 -1.87 36.30
C ALA A 329 15.59 -3.07 37.07
N PRO A 330 14.44 -2.99 37.78
CA PRO A 330 13.85 -4.14 38.49
C PRO A 330 13.57 -5.34 37.59
N PHE A 331 13.24 -5.11 36.32
CA PHE A 331 12.76 -6.12 35.37
C PHE A 331 13.84 -6.66 34.44
N ARG A 332 15.04 -6.05 34.41
CA ARG A 332 16.16 -6.44 33.53
C ARG A 332 16.51 -7.92 33.69
N GLY A 333 16.34 -8.71 32.63
CA GLY A 333 16.58 -10.15 32.62
C GLY A 333 15.64 -11.00 33.48
N ALA A 334 14.67 -10.40 34.16
CA ALA A 334 13.78 -11.12 35.07
C ALA A 334 12.74 -11.94 34.29
N ARG A 335 12.68 -13.26 34.51
CA ARG A 335 11.72 -14.13 33.80
C ARG A 335 10.34 -14.21 34.46
N ARG A 336 10.29 -14.00 35.77
CA ARG A 336 9.08 -14.09 36.59
C ARG A 336 9.10 -13.06 37.73
N ILE A 337 7.92 -12.77 38.28
CA ILE A 337 7.79 -11.94 39.47
C ILE A 337 8.30 -12.73 40.68
N THR A 338 9.41 -12.30 41.27
CA THR A 338 9.98 -12.85 42.52
C THR A 338 9.94 -11.79 43.62
N GLU A 339 10.08 -12.20 44.88
CA GLU A 339 10.20 -11.26 46.00
C GLU A 339 11.31 -10.22 45.78
N ARG A 340 12.43 -10.63 45.17
CA ARG A 340 13.53 -9.72 44.79
C ARG A 340 13.08 -8.67 43.77
N VAL A 341 12.25 -9.03 42.79
CA VAL A 341 11.71 -8.07 41.82
C VAL A 341 10.75 -7.10 42.53
N VAL A 342 9.86 -7.60 43.38
CA VAL A 342 8.91 -6.78 44.15
C VAL A 342 9.64 -5.78 45.05
N ALA A 343 10.66 -6.23 45.80
CA ALA A 343 11.47 -5.36 46.65
C ALA A 343 12.16 -4.24 45.85
N ARG A 344 12.69 -4.55 44.66
CA ARG A 344 13.30 -3.55 43.77
C ARG A 344 12.27 -2.56 43.20
N VAL A 345 11.05 -3.03 42.91
CA VAL A 345 9.95 -2.15 42.49
C VAL A 345 9.57 -1.19 43.61
N GLU A 346 9.42 -1.65 44.86
CA GLU A 346 9.10 -0.76 45.98
C GLU A 346 10.20 0.28 46.25
N ALA A 347 11.47 -0.09 46.00
CA ALA A 347 12.60 0.84 46.08
C ALA A 347 12.69 1.82 44.89
N THR A 348 11.90 1.64 43.83
CA THR A 348 11.92 2.48 42.63
C THR A 348 10.88 3.59 42.74
N THR A 349 11.30 4.84 42.47
CA THR A 349 10.38 5.98 42.48
C THR A 349 9.53 6.01 41.21
N PHE A 350 8.23 5.78 41.35
CA PHE A 350 7.23 5.92 40.29
C PHE A 350 6.31 7.12 40.54
N THR A 351 5.70 7.63 39.47
CA THR A 351 4.52 8.50 39.62
C THR A 351 3.36 7.69 40.22
N PRO A 352 2.40 8.31 40.93
CA PRO A 352 1.27 7.59 41.53
C PRO A 352 0.53 6.68 40.53
N ALA A 353 0.25 7.21 39.34
CA ALA A 353 -0.40 6.45 38.27
C ALA A 353 0.40 5.21 37.82
N ARG A 354 1.73 5.36 37.66
CA ARG A 354 2.59 4.23 37.28
C ARG A 354 2.74 3.22 38.41
N LYS A 355 2.85 3.67 39.66
CA LYS A 355 2.92 2.76 40.82
C LYS A 355 1.68 1.87 40.88
N THR A 356 0.49 2.45 40.72
CA THR A 356 -0.77 1.71 40.65
C THR A 356 -0.78 0.71 39.49
N ALA A 357 -0.39 1.13 38.28
CA ALA A 357 -0.34 0.24 37.12
C ALA A 357 0.64 -0.93 37.31
N VAL A 358 1.82 -0.66 37.89
CA VAL A 358 2.81 -1.70 38.19
C VAL A 358 2.26 -2.71 39.20
N HIS A 359 1.64 -2.25 40.29
CA HIS A 359 1.10 -3.15 41.32
C HIS A 359 -0.04 -4.02 40.77
N GLN A 360 -0.92 -3.45 39.96
CA GLN A 360 -1.99 -4.20 39.29
C GLN A 360 -1.41 -5.25 38.32
N ALA A 361 -0.37 -4.89 37.57
CA ALA A 361 0.31 -5.81 36.68
C ALA A 361 1.01 -6.94 37.44
N ILE A 362 1.71 -6.62 38.52
CA ILE A 362 2.35 -7.59 39.41
C ILE A 362 1.31 -8.57 39.96
N ALA A 363 0.19 -8.10 40.51
CA ALA A 363 -0.86 -8.96 41.04
C ALA A 363 -1.45 -9.92 39.98
N LYS A 364 -1.62 -9.45 38.74
CA LYS A 364 -2.09 -10.28 37.62
C LYS A 364 -1.05 -11.30 37.15
N LEU A 365 0.24 -10.95 37.22
CA LEU A 365 1.36 -11.79 36.76
C LEU A 365 2.00 -12.63 37.88
N GLN A 366 1.47 -12.56 39.10
CA GLN A 366 1.88 -13.44 40.21
C GLN A 366 1.40 -14.89 39.98
N GLY A 367 2.22 -15.85 40.43
CA GLY A 367 2.11 -17.29 40.13
C GLY A 367 2.90 -17.69 38.88
N ASP A 368 3.13 -18.98 38.62
CA ASP A 368 3.81 -19.50 37.41
C ASP A 368 2.96 -19.32 36.12
N ARG A 369 2.23 -18.20 36.00
CA ARG A 369 1.43 -17.86 34.83
C ARG A 369 2.35 -17.42 33.69
N ASP A 370 2.05 -17.90 32.48
CA ASP A 370 2.72 -17.46 31.28
C ASP A 370 2.39 -15.97 31.02
N VAL A 371 3.45 -15.14 31.00
CA VAL A 371 3.33 -13.71 30.73
C VAL A 371 2.75 -13.45 29.34
N ASP A 372 3.15 -14.24 28.33
CA ASP A 372 2.64 -14.07 26.97
C ASP A 372 1.12 -14.34 26.92
N GLU A 373 0.63 -15.36 27.65
CA GLU A 373 -0.82 -15.63 27.78
C GLU A 373 -1.57 -14.53 28.55
N ALA A 374 -1.01 -14.08 29.68
CA ALA A 374 -1.63 -13.05 30.52
C ALA A 374 -1.76 -11.70 29.79
N ILE A 375 -0.81 -11.36 28.91
CA ILE A 375 -0.87 -10.15 28.09
C ILE A 375 -1.92 -10.28 26.99
N THR A 376 -2.02 -11.45 26.37
CA THR A 376 -2.89 -11.68 25.20
C THR A 376 -4.36 -11.85 25.60
N LYS A 377 -4.64 -12.52 26.73
CA LYS A 377 -6.01 -12.81 27.20
C LYS A 377 -6.46 -11.92 28.37
N GLY A 378 -5.54 -11.43 29.20
CA GLY A 378 -5.84 -10.78 30.49
C GLY A 378 -6.08 -9.27 30.44
N GLY A 379 -6.09 -8.68 29.24
CA GLY A 379 -6.39 -7.24 29.03
C GLY A 379 -5.41 -6.29 29.74
N LEU A 380 -4.18 -6.72 30.03
CA LEU A 380 -3.21 -5.92 30.78
C LEU A 380 -2.68 -4.73 29.96
N LEU A 381 -2.54 -4.92 28.65
CA LEU A 381 -2.02 -3.91 27.73
C LEU A 381 -3.11 -3.49 26.74
N ARG A 382 -3.16 -2.19 26.43
CA ARG A 382 -3.96 -1.66 25.32
C ARG A 382 -3.37 -2.12 23.97
N PRO A 383 -4.15 -2.10 22.86
CA PRO A 383 -3.69 -2.62 21.57
C PRO A 383 -2.33 -2.07 21.09
N SER A 384 -2.08 -0.77 21.26
CA SER A 384 -0.78 -0.16 20.90
C SER A 384 0.38 -0.67 21.76
N GLN A 385 0.15 -0.87 23.06
CA GLN A 385 1.14 -1.42 23.99
C GLN A 385 1.38 -2.91 23.70
N GLN A 386 0.35 -3.67 23.31
CA GLN A 386 0.53 -5.06 22.87
C GLN A 386 1.43 -5.16 21.63
N ALA A 387 1.29 -4.23 20.68
CA ALA A 387 2.14 -4.21 19.49
C ALA A 387 3.62 -3.93 19.86
N VAL A 388 3.86 -2.99 20.78
CA VAL A 388 5.21 -2.72 21.32
C VAL A 388 5.76 -3.94 22.07
N PHE A 389 4.95 -4.59 22.89
CA PHE A 389 5.31 -5.81 23.60
C PHE A 389 5.77 -6.91 22.62
N ARG A 390 4.95 -7.20 21.60
CA ARG A 390 5.28 -8.21 20.58
C ARG A 390 6.59 -7.88 19.86
N MET A 391 6.78 -6.61 19.46
CA MET A 391 8.03 -6.17 18.83
C MET A 391 9.24 -6.37 19.76
N LEU A 392 9.15 -5.98 21.03
CA LEU A 392 10.22 -6.19 22.03
C LEU A 392 10.50 -7.67 22.32
N ARG A 393 9.52 -8.56 22.11
CA ARG A 393 9.68 -10.02 22.16
C ARG A 393 10.33 -10.60 20.90
N GLY A 394 10.68 -9.77 19.92
CA GLY A 394 11.26 -10.22 18.65
C GLY A 394 10.22 -10.69 17.64
N ARG A 395 8.93 -10.32 17.79
CA ARG A 395 7.95 -10.57 16.74
C ARG A 395 8.11 -9.52 15.65
N ASP A 396 8.04 -9.99 14.40
CA ASP A 396 8.03 -9.11 13.24
C ASP A 396 6.66 -8.42 13.11
N GLN A 397 6.61 -7.14 13.47
CA GLN A 397 5.42 -6.30 13.39
C GLN A 397 5.80 -4.85 13.06
N LEU A 398 5.00 -4.18 12.23
CA LEU A 398 5.21 -2.76 11.92
C LEU A 398 4.42 -1.89 12.90
N LEU A 399 5.09 -0.92 13.50
CA LEU A 399 4.47 0.07 14.37
C LEU A 399 4.32 1.39 13.63
N THR A 400 3.13 1.97 13.63
CA THR A 400 2.85 3.25 12.98
C THR A 400 2.49 4.32 14.00
N SER A 401 3.12 5.49 13.89
CA SER A 401 2.79 6.71 14.63
C SER A 401 3.30 7.93 13.86
N GLU A 402 2.83 9.14 14.18
CA GLU A 402 3.33 10.36 13.55
C GLU A 402 4.84 10.55 13.75
N ARG A 403 5.36 10.19 14.92
CA ARG A 403 6.80 10.21 15.19
C ARG A 403 7.56 9.24 14.28
N ILE A 404 7.06 8.01 14.13
CA ILE A 404 7.67 7.01 13.24
C ILE A 404 7.62 7.50 11.79
N ALA A 405 6.49 8.05 11.36
CA ALA A 405 6.33 8.64 10.04
C ALA A 405 7.38 9.73 9.77
N ALA A 406 7.60 10.62 10.74
CA ALA A 406 8.61 11.69 10.63
C ALA A 406 10.05 11.14 10.51
N VAL A 407 10.38 10.07 11.24
CA VAL A 407 11.68 9.38 11.14
C VAL A 407 11.83 8.71 9.77
N VAL A 408 10.82 7.96 9.32
CA VAL A 408 10.81 7.30 8.01
C VAL A 408 11.03 8.31 6.89
N CYS A 409 10.32 9.44 6.93
CA CYS A 409 10.50 10.52 5.96
C CYS A 409 11.89 11.16 6.02
N ALA A 410 12.51 11.23 7.21
CA ALA A 410 13.85 11.77 7.36
C ALA A 410 14.95 10.82 6.85
N ILE A 411 14.76 9.50 6.98
CA ILE A 411 15.70 8.49 6.46
C ILE A 411 15.62 8.39 4.93
N LEU A 412 14.41 8.41 4.38
CA LEU A 412 14.15 8.19 2.95
C LEU A 412 14.01 9.49 2.14
N ASP A 413 14.17 10.65 2.77
CA ASP A 413 14.02 11.98 2.18
C ASP A 413 12.72 12.15 1.36
N LEU A 414 11.59 11.72 1.93
CA LEU A 414 10.30 11.73 1.22
C LEU A 414 9.69 13.15 1.15
N PRO A 415 9.14 13.57 -0.01
CA PRO A 415 8.50 14.88 -0.19
C PRO A 415 7.34 15.13 0.78
N GLU A 416 7.11 16.38 1.15
CA GLU A 416 6.04 16.78 2.09
C GLU A 416 4.65 16.32 1.68
N GLN A 417 4.38 16.26 0.38
CA GLN A 417 3.09 15.84 -0.20
C GLN A 417 2.77 14.35 0.05
N GLN A 418 3.77 13.52 0.37
CA GLN A 418 3.60 12.11 0.73
C GLN A 418 3.43 11.88 2.23
N ARG A 419 3.59 12.92 3.08
CA ARG A 419 3.49 12.80 4.55
C ARG A 419 2.08 12.56 5.09
N GLY A 420 1.03 12.76 4.28
CA GLY A 420 -0.37 12.65 4.71
C GLY A 420 -1.09 11.36 4.32
N GLN A 421 -0.46 10.48 3.52
CA GLN A 421 -1.09 9.23 3.09
C GLN A 421 -0.55 8.09 3.94
N GLY A 422 -1.26 7.71 5.01
CA GLY A 422 -0.83 6.66 5.94
C GLY A 422 -0.43 5.34 5.26
N THR A 423 -0.94 5.07 4.05
CA THR A 423 -0.54 3.93 3.22
C THR A 423 0.88 4.04 2.69
N ASP A 424 1.29 5.20 2.17
CA ASP A 424 2.62 5.40 1.58
C ASP A 424 3.72 5.33 2.65
N ILE A 425 3.45 5.91 3.82
CA ILE A 425 4.36 5.83 4.97
C ILE A 425 4.49 4.38 5.45
N LYS A 426 3.40 3.60 5.48
CA LYS A 426 3.46 2.20 5.90
C LYS A 426 4.29 1.36 4.92
N VAL A 427 4.18 1.62 3.62
CA VAL A 427 5.00 0.99 2.57
C VAL A 427 6.48 1.35 2.77
N ALA A 428 6.79 2.64 2.95
CA ALA A 428 8.13 3.13 3.19
C ALA A 428 8.75 2.57 4.49
N LEU A 429 7.95 2.46 5.56
CA LEU A 429 8.35 1.80 6.80
C LEU A 429 8.65 0.32 6.56
N ALA A 430 7.80 -0.39 5.80
CA ALA A 430 8.04 -1.79 5.46
C ALA A 430 9.37 -1.97 4.72
N GLN A 431 9.74 -1.05 3.82
CA GLN A 431 11.03 -1.08 3.13
C GLN A 431 12.20 -0.93 4.08
N LEU A 432 12.12 -0.02 5.05
CA LEU A 432 13.16 0.18 6.06
C LEU A 432 13.28 -0.97 7.04
N VAL A 433 12.17 -1.60 7.41
CA VAL A 433 12.19 -2.72 8.35
C VAL A 433 12.57 -4.04 7.67
N GLY A 434 12.23 -4.24 6.38
CA GLY A 434 12.49 -5.50 5.65
C GLY A 434 11.83 -6.70 6.33
N ALA A 435 12.16 -7.95 6.01
CA ALA A 435 11.71 -9.12 6.78
C ALA A 435 12.90 -9.78 7.52
N GLY A 436 12.71 -10.97 8.07
CA GLY A 436 13.78 -11.77 8.68
C GLY A 436 14.02 -11.49 10.16
N THR A 437 15.06 -12.13 10.71
CA THR A 437 15.33 -12.18 12.17
C THR A 437 15.65 -10.82 12.79
N ASP A 438 16.19 -9.89 11.99
CA ASP A 438 16.56 -8.55 12.43
C ASP A 438 15.44 -7.51 12.26
N ALA A 439 14.31 -7.87 11.62
CA ALA A 439 13.18 -6.96 11.44
C ALA A 439 12.67 -6.33 12.77
N PRO A 440 12.51 -7.08 13.87
CA PRO A 440 12.10 -6.48 15.16
C PRO A 440 13.12 -5.46 15.69
N LEU A 441 14.42 -5.72 15.49
CA LEU A 441 15.49 -4.82 15.92
C LEU A 441 15.50 -3.54 15.07
N ARG A 442 15.29 -3.64 13.76
CA ARG A 442 15.16 -2.47 12.86
C ARG A 442 13.91 -1.65 13.17
N MET A 443 12.77 -2.29 13.47
CA MET A 443 11.56 -1.58 13.90
C MET A 443 11.79 -0.84 15.24
N ALA A 444 12.48 -1.48 16.19
CA ALA A 444 12.89 -0.84 17.44
C ALA A 444 13.81 0.37 17.19
N ALA A 445 14.74 0.25 16.24
CA ALA A 445 15.63 1.33 15.80
C ALA A 445 14.83 2.54 15.30
N VAL A 446 13.95 2.33 14.31
CA VAL A 446 13.13 3.39 13.72
C VAL A 446 12.24 4.07 14.77
N ARG A 447 11.73 3.30 15.75
CA ARG A 447 10.93 3.86 16.85
C ARG A 447 11.76 4.69 17.82
N ALA A 448 13.00 4.30 18.09
CA ALA A 448 13.88 4.94 19.08
C ALA A 448 14.59 6.18 18.53
N LEU A 449 14.89 6.21 17.23
CA LEU A 449 15.57 7.33 16.58
C LEU A 449 14.84 8.66 16.80
N SER A 450 15.63 9.72 16.98
CA SER A 450 15.17 11.09 16.74
C SER A 450 15.28 11.44 15.26
N LYS A 451 14.59 12.52 14.85
CA LYS A 451 14.68 13.04 13.47
C LYS A 451 16.11 13.49 13.10
N GLN A 452 16.90 13.93 14.09
CA GLN A 452 18.28 14.35 13.88
C GLN A 452 19.21 13.15 13.66
N GLU A 453 19.10 12.11 14.50
CA GLU A 453 19.87 10.87 14.36
C GLU A 453 19.47 10.09 13.09
N ALA A 454 18.20 10.18 12.67
CA ALA A 454 17.73 9.53 11.44
C ALA A 454 18.56 9.92 10.20
N ARG A 455 19.03 11.18 10.13
CA ARG A 455 19.84 11.67 9.02
C ARG A 455 21.26 11.11 9.02
N SER A 456 21.79 10.66 10.16
CA SER A 456 23.13 10.07 10.25
C SER A 456 23.16 8.58 9.94
N ILE A 457 21.99 7.92 9.87
CA ILE A 457 21.87 6.52 9.39
C ILE A 457 22.07 6.45 7.87
N VAL A 458 21.86 7.57 7.19
CA VAL A 458 21.96 7.69 5.74
C VAL A 458 23.43 7.79 5.33
N PRO A 459 23.96 6.88 4.48
CA PRO A 459 25.33 6.99 3.98
C PRO A 459 25.57 8.31 3.24
N ALA A 460 26.76 8.89 3.41
CA ALA A 460 27.15 10.14 2.74
C ALA A 460 27.05 9.98 1.22
N GLY A 461 26.08 10.65 0.60
CA GLY A 461 25.77 10.51 -0.84
C GLY A 461 24.28 10.62 -1.19
N LEU A 462 23.38 10.52 -0.20
CA LEU A 462 21.93 10.70 -0.38
C LEU A 462 21.43 12.11 -0.05
N SER A 463 22.22 12.97 0.63
CA SER A 463 21.85 14.37 0.73
C SER A 463 21.97 14.99 -0.65
N GLY A 464 20.85 15.21 -1.33
CA GLY A 464 20.78 16.07 -2.50
C GLY A 464 21.27 17.46 -2.10
N ALA A 465 22.58 17.67 -2.21
CA ALA A 465 23.14 18.99 -2.17
C ALA A 465 22.62 19.72 -3.41
N ASP A 466 21.92 20.82 -3.16
CA ASP A 466 21.62 21.89 -4.10
C ASP A 466 22.72 22.03 -5.17
N LYS A 467 22.49 21.44 -6.34
CA LYS A 467 23.03 22.03 -7.56
C LYS A 467 22.01 23.03 -8.03
N LYS A 468 22.19 24.28 -7.58
CA LYS A 468 21.68 25.46 -8.26
C LYS A 468 21.86 25.22 -9.76
N VAL A 469 20.74 25.09 -10.47
CA VAL A 469 20.72 25.21 -11.91
C VAL A 469 21.00 26.69 -12.18
N ASP A 470 22.25 27.01 -12.49
CA ASP A 470 22.58 28.28 -13.12
C ASP A 470 21.78 28.33 -14.42
N LYS A 471 20.85 29.28 -14.50
CA LYS A 471 20.18 29.63 -15.75
C LYS A 471 21.26 30.17 -16.69
N PRO A 472 21.41 29.62 -17.91
CA PRO A 472 22.18 30.32 -18.93
C PRO A 472 21.42 31.58 -19.32
N SER A 473 22.14 32.69 -19.27
CA SER A 473 21.81 34.03 -19.79
C SER A 473 21.41 34.03 -21.25
#